data_AF-A0A9R1RVB2-F1
#
_entry.id   AF-A0A9R1RVB2-F1
#
_cell.length_a   1.000
_cell.length_b   1.000
_cell.length_c   1.000
_cell.angle_alpha   90.00
_cell.angle_beta   90.00
_cell.angle_gamma   90.00
#
_symmetry.space_group_name_H-M   'P 1'
#
loop_
_entity.id
_entity.type
_entity.pdbx_description
1 polymer ?
#
loop_
_entity_poly.entity_id
_entity_poly.type
_entity_poly.pdbx_seq_one_letter_code
_entity_poly.pdbx_strand_id
1 'polypeptide(L)'
;MAAVDAEAPFLEGKEEPLAGVSDFRGRPVYRATSGGWRSAIFVAVVEGAGSFVYYGVSANLITYMTGPLGHSNAEAAAAVNVWTGTARLMPLLGAFVADSWLGRYWSIILACTLYVLDYN
;
A
#
# COMPACT_ATOMS: atom_id res chain seq x y z
N MET A 1 0.28 30.18 52.37
CA MET A 1 1.12 31.13 51.60
C MET A 1 2.56 30.65 51.77
N ALA A 2 3.25 30.07 50.80
CA ALA A 2 2.96 29.75 49.41
C ALA A 2 3.62 28.39 49.10
N ALA A 3 2.92 27.50 48.40
CA ALA A 3 3.52 26.29 47.83
C ALA A 3 4.33 26.74 46.61
N VAL A 4 5.65 26.79 46.79
CA VAL A 4 6.63 27.17 45.77
C VAL A 4 7.19 25.86 45.19
N ASP A 5 6.79 25.63 43.95
CA ASP A 5 7.54 25.01 42.86
C ASP A 5 7.87 23.52 42.97
N ALA A 6 6.86 22.71 42.62
CA ALA A 6 7.08 21.46 41.92
C ALA A 6 7.27 21.77 40.42
N GLU A 7 8.46 22.24 40.04
CA GLU A 7 8.88 22.19 38.63
C GLU A 7 9.02 20.71 38.25
N ALA A 8 8.09 20.24 37.42
CA ALA A 8 8.21 18.97 36.73
C ALA A 8 9.27 19.11 35.62
N PRO A 9 10.41 18.41 35.67
CA PRO A 9 11.43 18.44 34.62
C PRO A 9 11.06 17.45 33.49
N PHE A 10 9.81 17.51 33.01
CA PHE A 10 9.31 16.61 31.98
C PHE A 10 8.95 17.41 30.73
N LEU A 11 9.71 17.17 29.66
CA LEU A 11 9.41 17.44 28.25
C LEU A 11 9.89 18.76 27.62
N GLU A 12 11.19 19.07 27.73
CA GLU A 12 11.87 19.86 26.71
C GLU A 12 12.92 19.03 25.93
N GLY A 13 12.61 17.74 25.72
CA GLY A 13 13.29 16.94 24.72
C GLY A 13 12.61 17.16 23.37
N LYS A 14 13.17 18.01 22.51
CA LYS A 14 12.80 18.04 21.09
C LYS A 14 12.97 16.62 20.57
N GLU A 15 11.86 15.94 20.23
CA GLU A 15 11.92 14.59 19.68
C GLU A 15 12.91 14.58 18.51
N GLU A 16 13.99 13.80 18.64
CA GLU A 16 14.95 13.72 17.56
C GLU A 16 14.31 12.99 16.36
N PRO A 17 14.49 13.52 15.15
CA PRO A 17 13.98 12.86 13.95
C PRO A 17 14.61 11.48 13.83
N LEU A 18 13.83 10.51 13.35
CA LEU A 18 14.29 9.15 13.18
C LEU A 18 15.46 9.13 12.19
N ALA A 19 16.65 8.81 12.69
CA ALA A 19 17.87 8.73 11.89
C ALA A 19 17.68 7.73 10.72
N GLY A 20 17.89 8.23 9.50
CA GLY A 20 17.80 7.43 8.27
C GLY A 20 16.39 7.22 7.71
N VAL A 21 15.34 7.80 8.32
CA VAL A 21 13.96 7.68 7.83
C VAL A 21 13.47 9.05 7.34
N SER A 22 13.09 9.12 6.07
CA SER A 22 12.52 10.32 5.45
C SER A 22 11.15 10.02 4.84
N ASP A 23 10.26 11.00 4.91
CA ASP A 23 8.92 10.94 4.33
C ASP A 23 9.02 10.81 2.80
N PHE A 24 7.92 10.45 2.11
CA PHE A 24 7.88 10.41 0.63
C PHE A 24 8.18 11.78 -0.02
N ARG A 25 8.23 12.86 0.78
CA ARG A 25 8.61 14.22 0.40
C ARG A 25 10.04 14.62 0.82
N GLY A 26 10.84 13.68 1.32
CA GLY A 26 12.22 13.92 1.79
C GLY A 26 12.33 14.68 3.12
N ARG A 27 11.23 14.82 3.86
CA ARG A 27 11.22 15.50 5.17
C ARG A 27 11.61 14.53 6.29
N PRO A 28 12.28 15.00 7.36
CA PRO A 28 12.59 14.16 8.51
C PRO A 28 11.30 13.68 9.19
N VAL A 29 11.29 12.41 9.59
CA VAL A 29 10.14 11.70 10.15
C VAL A 29 10.28 11.65 11.67
N TYR A 30 9.26 12.08 12.41
CA TYR A 30 9.20 11.96 13.87
C TYR A 30 8.26 10.83 14.29
N ARG A 31 8.60 10.13 15.37
CA ARG A 31 7.80 9.02 15.93
C ARG A 31 6.38 9.45 16.30
N ALA A 32 6.20 10.68 16.82
CA ALA A 32 4.88 11.16 17.22
C ALA A 32 3.97 11.55 16.04
N THR A 33 4.53 11.90 14.88
CA THR A 33 3.74 12.45 13.75
C THR A 33 3.65 11.52 12.54
N SER A 34 4.58 10.57 12.38
CA SER A 34 4.63 9.70 11.21
C SER A 34 4.43 8.24 11.54
N GLY A 35 3.48 7.61 10.85
CA GLY A 35 3.05 6.25 11.12
C GLY A 35 2.31 6.13 12.45
N GLY A 36 1.49 5.10 12.60
CA GLY A 36 0.75 4.88 13.84
C GLY A 36 -0.51 4.06 13.62
N TRP A 37 -1.27 3.87 14.70
CA TRP A 37 -2.44 3.00 14.73
C TRP A 37 -3.48 3.32 13.67
N ARG A 38 -3.70 4.60 13.34
CA ARG A 38 -4.65 4.99 12.27
C ARG A 38 -4.22 4.49 10.90
N SER A 39 -2.93 4.59 10.57
CA SER A 39 -2.37 4.06 9.32
C SER A 39 -2.39 2.53 9.31
N ALA A 40 -2.02 1.90 10.44
CA ALA A 40 -2.02 0.44 10.57
C ALA A 40 -3.43 -0.14 10.40
N ILE A 41 -4.44 0.47 11.04
CA ILE A 41 -5.84 0.08 10.89
C ILE A 41 -6.31 0.27 9.45
N PHE A 42 -5.94 1.38 8.79
CA PHE A 42 -6.29 1.60 7.40
C PHE A 42 -5.75 0.49 6.49
N VAL A 43 -4.46 0.15 6.61
CA VAL A 43 -3.84 -0.94 5.85
C VAL A 43 -4.52 -2.28 6.17
N ALA A 44 -4.76 -2.58 7.45
CA ALA A 44 -5.41 -3.81 7.86
C ALA A 44 -6.84 -3.96 7.32
N VAL A 45 -7.62 -2.87 7.29
CA VAL A 45 -8.97 -2.87 6.72
C VAL A 45 -8.93 -3.10 5.21
N VAL A 46 -8.01 -2.45 4.50
CA VAL A 46 -7.86 -2.62 3.05
C VAL A 46 -7.47 -4.06 2.72
N GLU A 47 -6.51 -4.64 3.44
CA GLU A 47 -6.07 -6.02 3.25
C GLU A 47 -7.17 -7.03 3.62
N GLY A 48 -7.87 -6.79 4.73
CA GLY A 48 -8.99 -7.61 5.18
C GLY A 48 -10.14 -7.61 4.19
N ALA A 49 -10.52 -6.44 3.66
CA ALA A 49 -11.56 -6.33 2.64
C ALA A 49 -11.16 -7.02 1.34
N GLY A 50 -9.91 -6.83 0.89
CA GLY A 50 -9.38 -7.51 -0.29
C GLY A 50 -9.40 -9.03 -0.14
N SER A 51 -8.99 -9.53 1.03
CA SER A 51 -9.03 -10.95 1.37
C SER A 51 -10.45 -11.51 1.41
N PHE A 52 -11.39 -10.76 2.00
CA PHE A 52 -12.81 -11.15 2.05
C PHE A 52 -13.40 -11.31 0.65
N VAL A 53 -13.15 -10.36 -0.26
CA VAL A 53 -13.61 -10.44 -1.65
C VAL A 53 -12.97 -11.64 -2.35
N TYR A 54 -11.66 -11.84 -2.19
CA TYR A 54 -10.97 -12.99 -2.79
C TYR A 54 -11.58 -14.32 -2.34
N TYR A 55 -11.74 -14.53 -1.04
CA TYR A 55 -12.31 -15.78 -0.53
C TYR A 55 -13.78 -15.95 -0.91
N GLY A 56 -14.58 -14.87 -0.86
CA GLY A 56 -15.98 -14.90 -1.28
C GLY A 56 -16.16 -15.31 -2.73
N VAL A 57 -15.33 -14.78 -3.64
CA VAL A 57 -15.34 -15.18 -5.05
C VAL A 57 -14.83 -16.62 -5.20
N SER A 58 -13.72 -16.98 -4.56
CA SER A 58 -13.12 -18.33 -4.67
C SER A 58 -14.09 -19.45 -4.27
N ALA A 59 -14.89 -19.23 -3.21
CA ALA A 59 -15.82 -20.22 -2.68
C ALA A 59 -17.01 -20.48 -3.62
N ASN A 60 -17.43 -19.46 -4.39
CA ASN A 60 -18.60 -19.55 -5.26
C ASN A 60 -18.25 -19.85 -6.73
N LEU A 61 -16.98 -19.62 -7.14
CA LEU A 61 -16.57 -19.68 -8.53
C LEU A 61 -16.73 -21.07 -9.16
N ILE A 62 -16.31 -22.14 -8.47
CA ILE A 62 -16.45 -23.53 -8.98
C ILE A 62 -17.93 -23.87 -9.19
N THR A 63 -18.77 -23.60 -8.20
CA THR A 63 -20.21 -23.90 -8.25
C THR A 63 -20.91 -23.09 -9.34
N TYR A 64 -20.50 -21.84 -9.57
CA TYR A 64 -21.01 -21.03 -10.66
C TYR A 64 -20.63 -21.59 -12.05
N MET A 65 -19.42 -22.12 -12.18
CA MET A 65 -18.94 -22.72 -13.43
C MET A 65 -19.61 -24.06 -13.74
N THR A 66 -19.78 -24.93 -12.75
CA THR A 66 -20.37 -26.25 -12.96
C THR A 66 -21.89 -26.24 -13.02
N GLY A 67 -22.54 -25.28 -12.34
CA GLY A 67 -24.00 -25.13 -12.35
C GLY A 67 -24.50 -24.29 -13.52
N PRO A 68 -24.68 -22.95 -13.36
CA PRO A 68 -25.24 -22.06 -14.37
C PRO A 68 -24.55 -22.08 -15.73
N LEU A 69 -23.21 -22.21 -15.76
CA LEU A 69 -22.43 -22.24 -16.99
C LEU A 69 -22.32 -23.63 -17.62
N GLY A 70 -22.65 -24.70 -16.87
CA GLY A 70 -22.66 -26.07 -17.35
C GLY A 70 -21.28 -26.63 -17.74
N HIS A 71 -20.17 -26.05 -17.27
CA HIS A 71 -18.83 -26.59 -17.53
C HIS A 71 -18.64 -27.95 -16.88
N SER A 72 -17.84 -28.80 -17.52
CA SER A 72 -17.39 -30.04 -16.88
C SER A 72 -16.52 -29.74 -15.66
N ASN A 73 -16.47 -30.66 -14.69
CA ASN A 73 -15.63 -30.49 -13.50
C ASN A 73 -14.15 -30.23 -13.83
N ALA A 74 -13.65 -30.83 -14.91
CA ALA A 74 -12.27 -30.64 -15.37
C ALA A 74 -12.03 -29.22 -15.90
N GLU A 75 -12.96 -28.69 -16.71
CA GLU A 75 -12.88 -27.32 -17.24
C GLU A 75 -13.02 -26.26 -16.14
N ALA A 76 -13.97 -26.45 -15.22
CA ALA A 76 -14.16 -25.56 -14.08
C ALA A 76 -12.91 -25.51 -13.19
N ALA A 77 -12.29 -26.66 -12.91
CA ALA A 77 -11.06 -26.73 -12.13
C ALA A 77 -9.89 -26.01 -12.84
N ALA A 78 -9.77 -26.17 -14.16
CA ALA A 78 -8.75 -25.46 -14.96
C ALA A 78 -8.94 -23.94 -14.88
N ALA A 79 -10.16 -23.45 -15.00
CA ALA A 79 -10.45 -22.03 -14.93
C ALA A 79 -10.20 -21.44 -13.53
N VAL A 80 -10.52 -22.17 -12.46
CA VAL A 80 -10.22 -21.75 -11.08
C VAL A 80 -8.70 -21.73 -10.82
N ASN A 81 -7.94 -22.66 -11.39
CA ASN A 81 -6.48 -22.63 -11.32
C ASN A 81 -5.90 -21.38 -12.01
N VAL A 82 -6.41 -21.02 -13.19
CA VAL A 82 -6.01 -19.80 -13.90
C VAL A 82 -6.38 -18.55 -13.11
N TRP A 83 -7.58 -18.49 -12.54
CA TRP A 83 -8.02 -17.38 -11.68
C TRP A 83 -7.11 -17.21 -10.47
N THR A 84 -6.83 -18.31 -9.75
CA THR A 84 -5.94 -18.31 -8.58
C THR A 84 -4.52 -17.90 -8.96
N GLY A 85 -4.00 -18.42 -10.08
CA GLY A 85 -2.69 -18.05 -10.60
C GLY A 85 -2.60 -16.56 -10.93
N THR A 86 -3.61 -16.02 -11.59
CA THR A 86 -3.68 -14.60 -11.95
C THR A 86 -3.75 -13.72 -10.71
N ALA A 87 -4.58 -14.08 -9.73
CA ALA A 87 -4.68 -13.35 -8.46
C ALA A 87 -3.36 -13.31 -7.69
N ARG A 88 -2.53 -14.35 -7.77
CA ARG A 88 -1.18 -14.38 -7.17
C ARG A 88 -0.15 -13.53 -7.91
N LEU A 89 -0.32 -13.35 -9.22
CA LEU A 89 0.56 -12.51 -10.04
C LEU A 89 0.19 -11.03 -9.98
N MET A 90 -1.08 -10.71 -9.71
CA MET A 90 -1.61 -9.35 -9.67
C MET A 90 -0.81 -8.39 -8.74
N PRO A 91 -0.39 -8.79 -7.52
CA PRO A 91 0.42 -7.93 -6.65
C PRO A 91 1.80 -7.62 -7.22
N LEU A 92 2.42 -8.56 -7.96
CA LEU A 92 3.70 -8.32 -8.61
C LEU A 92 3.57 -7.24 -9.70
N LEU A 93 2.50 -7.32 -10.49
CA LEU A 93 2.18 -6.30 -11.48
C LEU A 93 1.90 -4.95 -10.78
N GLY A 94 1.11 -4.95 -9.71
CA GLY A 94 0.79 -3.76 -8.94
C GLY A 94 2.02 -3.09 -8.34
N ALA A 95 2.94 -3.86 -7.76
CA ALA A 95 4.21 -3.37 -7.24
C ALA A 95 5.07 -2.76 -8.34
N PHE A 96 5.24 -3.46 -9.47
CA PHE A 96 6.01 -2.94 -10.60
C PHE A 96 5.46 -1.61 -11.15
N VAL A 97 4.13 -1.50 -11.25
CA VAL A 97 3.45 -0.27 -11.66
C VAL A 97 3.64 0.82 -10.61
N ALA A 98 3.47 0.51 -9.32
CA ALA A 98 3.68 1.46 -8.23
C ALA A 98 5.11 2.01 -8.25
N ASP A 99 6.12 1.15 -8.34
CA ASP A 99 7.54 1.55 -8.37
C ASP A 99 7.89 2.37 -9.62
N SER A 100 7.35 1.98 -10.78
CA SER A 100 7.59 2.69 -12.03
C SER A 100 6.89 4.06 -12.07
N TRP A 101 5.68 4.19 -11.52
CA TRP A 101 4.92 5.43 -11.59
C TRP A 101 5.30 6.43 -10.50
N LEU A 102 5.58 6.00 -9.28
CA LEU A 102 5.90 6.92 -8.17
C LEU A 102 7.28 7.57 -8.31
N GLY A 103 8.26 6.89 -8.92
CA GLY A 103 9.64 7.39 -9.03
C GLY A 103 10.13 7.63 -10.45
N ARG A 104 9.88 6.69 -11.38
CA ARG A 104 10.47 6.75 -12.73
C ARG A 104 9.69 7.66 -13.68
N TYR A 105 8.36 7.72 -13.57
CA TYR A 105 7.52 8.62 -14.37
C TYR A 105 7.86 10.10 -14.15
N TRP A 106 8.04 10.53 -12.89
CA TRP A 106 8.41 11.91 -12.56
C TRP A 106 9.77 12.30 -13.13
N SER A 107 10.76 11.42 -13.05
CA SER A 107 12.09 11.65 -13.63
C SER A 107 12.03 11.79 -15.16
N ILE A 108 11.22 10.97 -15.84
CA ILE A 108 11.03 11.06 -17.29
C ILE A 108 10.37 12.41 -17.66
N ILE A 109 9.31 12.80 -16.96
CA ILE A 109 8.65 14.09 -17.21
C ILE A 109 9.62 15.25 -17.00
N LEU A 110 10.41 15.25 -15.92
CA LEU A 110 11.40 16.28 -15.66
C LEU A 110 12.44 16.36 -16.77
N ALA A 111 12.98 15.22 -17.21
CA ALA A 111 13.94 15.15 -18.31
C ALA A 111 13.33 15.68 -19.62
N CYS A 112 12.09 15.27 -19.96
CA CYS A 112 11.38 15.77 -21.14
C CYS A 112 11.12 17.28 -21.07
N THR A 113 10.73 17.78 -19.90
CA THR A 113 10.46 19.22 -19.70
C THR A 113 11.73 20.04 -19.84
N LEU A 114 12.85 19.58 -19.25
CA LEU A 114 14.15 20.23 -19.40
C LEU A 114 14.63 20.23 -20.84
N TYR A 115 14.47 19.12 -21.57
CA TYR A 115 14.84 19.03 -22.98
C TYR A 115 14.09 20.04 -23.86
N VAL A 116 12.78 20.22 -23.63
CA VAL A 116 11.97 21.18 -24.40
C VAL A 116 12.33 22.63 -24.06
N LEU A 117 12.67 22.92 -22.79
CA LEU A 117 13.09 24.25 -22.35
C LEU A 117 14.50 24.62 -22.86
N ASP A 118 15.43 23.67 -22.94
CA ASP A 118 16.77 23.88 -23.49
C ASP A 118 16.75 24.14 -25.00
N TYR A 119 15.77 23.58 -25.71
CA TYR A 119 15.59 23.75 -27.15
C TYR A 119 14.89 25.08 -27.55
N ASN A 120 14.44 25.90 -26.60
CA ASN A 120 13.76 27.19 -26.86
C ASN A 120 14.70 28.36 -26.55
#